data_AF-A0ABD5T5V6-F1
#
_entry.id   AF-A0ABD5T5V6-F1
#
_cell.length_a   1.000
_cell.length_b   1.000
_cell.length_c   1.000
_cell.angle_alpha   90.00
_cell.angle_beta   90.00
_cell.angle_gamma   90.00
#
_symmetry.space_group_name_H-M   'P 1'
#
loop_
_entity.id
_entity.type
_entity.pdbx_description
1 polymer ?
#
loop_
_entity_poly.entity_id
_entity_poly.type
_entity_poly.pdbx_seq_one_letter_code
_entity_poly.pdbx_strand_id
1 'polypeptide(L)'
;MHDAEDNAPERDAGDAAAADRTGEADQTVEELVEYCRVQAGLLAGRVETMAAEASDRIDEIDEGIAALRADLDATDAHEETGASGAGDDAGAEASGDDPERTAGDVGDEVANLSEAESDLQRKQAMVEATESRMRLFQELATAYIELADGLIDELESGEADPDEAVSRVVSFEAERDAPAYFEERETLVEVAAESTGDSIAEE
;
A
#
# COMPACT_ATOMS: atom_id res chain seq x y z
N MET A 1 -56.71 -57.35 -31.82
CA MET A 1 -57.04 -56.42 -30.73
C MET A 1 -55.69 -56.02 -30.16
N HIS A 2 -55.32 -54.76 -30.37
CA HIS A 2 -53.95 -54.25 -30.27
C HIS A 2 -53.41 -54.37 -28.84
N ASP A 3 -52.24 -54.99 -28.71
CA ASP A 3 -51.30 -54.82 -27.60
C ASP A 3 -50.89 -53.35 -27.50
N ALA A 4 -51.14 -52.72 -26.35
CA ALA A 4 -50.73 -51.35 -26.09
C ALA A 4 -50.64 -51.10 -24.58
N GLU A 5 -49.83 -51.89 -23.86
CA GLU A 5 -49.38 -51.53 -22.52
C GLU A 5 -47.95 -52.04 -22.36
N ASP A 6 -46.99 -51.13 -22.45
CA ASP A 6 -45.85 -50.97 -21.52
C ASP A 6 -44.82 -50.06 -22.20
N ASN A 7 -44.92 -48.76 -21.97
CA ASN A 7 -43.84 -47.82 -22.27
C ASN A 7 -43.82 -46.79 -21.14
N ALA A 8 -43.25 -47.23 -20.01
CA ALA A 8 -42.85 -46.32 -18.95
C ALA A 8 -41.68 -45.47 -19.46
N PRO A 9 -41.74 -44.13 -19.37
CA PRO A 9 -40.60 -43.31 -19.71
C PRO A 9 -39.55 -43.46 -18.60
N GLU A 10 -38.46 -44.17 -18.88
CA GLU A 10 -37.20 -44.04 -18.14
C GLU A 10 -36.66 -42.62 -18.38
N ARG A 11 -37.20 -41.66 -17.64
CA ARG A 11 -36.73 -40.28 -17.62
C ARG A 11 -35.80 -40.09 -16.43
N ASP A 12 -34.55 -39.82 -16.77
CA ASP A 12 -33.93 -38.55 -16.36
C ASP A 12 -33.32 -38.47 -14.96
N ALA A 13 -32.59 -39.50 -14.54
CA ALA A 13 -31.69 -39.39 -13.36
C ALA A 13 -30.31 -38.78 -13.72
N GLY A 14 -29.92 -38.82 -14.99
CA GLY A 14 -28.59 -38.35 -15.45
C GLY A 14 -28.48 -36.84 -15.65
N ASP A 15 -29.58 -36.18 -16.04
CA ASP A 15 -29.62 -34.73 -16.31
C ASP A 15 -29.61 -33.91 -15.01
N ALA A 16 -30.38 -34.35 -14.00
CA ALA A 16 -30.41 -33.70 -12.69
C ALA A 16 -29.04 -33.72 -11.97
N ALA A 17 -28.29 -34.84 -12.05
CA ALA A 17 -26.96 -34.96 -11.43
C ALA A 17 -25.83 -34.26 -12.21
N ALA A 18 -26.08 -33.89 -13.47
CA ALA A 18 -25.16 -33.05 -14.25
C ALA A 18 -25.42 -31.57 -13.95
N ALA A 19 -26.69 -31.15 -13.91
CA ALA A 19 -27.09 -29.80 -13.54
C ALA A 19 -26.66 -29.41 -12.11
N ASP A 20 -26.75 -30.33 -11.15
CA ASP A 20 -26.32 -30.12 -9.76
C ASP A 20 -24.80 -29.89 -9.65
N ARG A 21 -23.99 -30.65 -10.40
CA ARG A 21 -22.53 -30.46 -10.46
C ARG A 21 -22.12 -29.17 -11.15
N THR A 22 -22.83 -28.75 -12.19
CA THR A 22 -22.61 -27.44 -12.82
C THR A 22 -22.94 -26.30 -11.86
N GLY A 23 -24.02 -26.42 -11.08
CA GLY A 23 -24.35 -25.42 -10.05
C GLY A 23 -23.30 -25.32 -8.93
N GLU A 24 -22.73 -26.45 -8.50
CA GLU A 24 -21.65 -26.47 -7.49
C GLU A 24 -20.33 -25.90 -8.03
N ALA A 25 -20.03 -26.16 -9.30
CA ALA A 25 -18.89 -25.57 -10.01
C ALA A 25 -19.03 -24.05 -10.14
N ASP A 26 -20.18 -23.57 -10.61
CA ASP A 26 -20.47 -22.14 -10.74
C ASP A 26 -20.38 -21.44 -9.38
N GLN A 27 -20.93 -22.05 -8.33
CA GLN A 27 -20.84 -21.52 -6.96
C GLN A 27 -19.38 -21.38 -6.48
N THR A 28 -18.52 -22.36 -6.78
CA THR A 28 -17.10 -22.30 -6.41
C THR A 28 -16.39 -21.13 -7.09
N VAL A 29 -16.70 -20.87 -8.37
CA VAL A 29 -16.11 -19.73 -9.10
C VAL A 29 -16.69 -18.40 -8.61
N GLU A 30 -17.98 -18.34 -8.26
CA GLU A 30 -18.58 -17.16 -7.61
C GLU A 30 -17.90 -16.83 -6.27
N GLU A 31 -17.56 -17.85 -5.48
CA GLU A 31 -16.81 -17.69 -4.23
C GLU A 31 -15.39 -17.14 -4.47
N LEU A 32 -14.73 -17.55 -5.55
CA LEU A 32 -13.43 -17.01 -5.97
C LEU A 32 -13.53 -15.55 -6.44
N VAL A 33 -14.59 -15.19 -7.15
CA VAL A 33 -14.87 -13.80 -7.53
C VAL A 33 -15.00 -12.92 -6.29
N GLU A 34 -15.77 -13.39 -5.30
CA GLU A 34 -15.94 -12.66 -4.04
C GLU A 34 -14.62 -12.59 -3.25
N TYR A 35 -13.85 -13.67 -3.22
CA TYR A 35 -12.50 -13.68 -2.64
C TYR A 35 -11.63 -12.59 -3.25
N CYS A 36 -11.51 -12.54 -4.59
CA CYS A 36 -10.70 -11.53 -5.29
C CYS A 36 -11.16 -10.10 -4.97
N ARG A 37 -12.47 -9.85 -4.92
CA ARG A 37 -13.03 -8.55 -4.54
C ARG A 37 -12.72 -8.16 -3.10
N VAL A 38 -12.82 -9.11 -2.18
CA VAL A 38 -12.44 -8.89 -0.77
C VAL A 38 -10.96 -8.55 -0.68
N GLN A 39 -10.07 -9.28 -1.36
CA GLN A 39 -8.64 -8.99 -1.36
C GLN A 39 -8.35 -7.59 -1.92
N ALA A 40 -8.96 -7.21 -3.04
CA ALA A 40 -8.84 -5.86 -3.59
C ALA A 40 -9.32 -4.78 -2.61
N GLY A 41 -10.45 -5.00 -1.93
CA GLY A 41 -10.98 -4.09 -0.93
C GLY A 41 -10.06 -3.92 0.28
N LEU A 42 -9.43 -5.00 0.75
CA LEU A 42 -8.46 -4.96 1.84
C LEU A 42 -7.21 -4.14 1.47
N LEU A 43 -6.68 -4.36 0.26
CA LEU A 43 -5.55 -3.60 -0.25
C LEU A 43 -5.89 -2.11 -0.41
N ALA A 44 -7.08 -1.80 -0.92
CA ALA A 44 -7.57 -0.42 -1.04
C ALA A 44 -7.67 0.27 0.33
N GLY A 45 -8.22 -0.42 1.34
CA GLY A 45 -8.29 0.13 2.71
C GLY A 45 -6.90 0.37 3.32
N ARG A 46 -5.91 -0.48 3.01
CA ARG A 46 -4.52 -0.27 3.44
C ARG A 46 -3.89 0.95 2.76
N VAL A 47 -4.19 1.17 1.48
CA VAL A 47 -3.77 2.36 0.73
C VAL A 47 -4.39 3.62 1.34
N GLU A 48 -5.68 3.60 1.69
CA GLU A 48 -6.34 4.74 2.35
C GLU A 48 -5.66 5.08 3.68
N THR A 49 -5.31 4.07 4.46
CA THR A 49 -4.56 4.25 5.72
C THR A 49 -3.18 4.87 5.47
N MET A 50 -2.41 4.32 4.52
CA MET A 50 -1.09 4.85 4.16
C MET A 50 -1.17 6.28 3.60
N ALA A 51 -2.24 6.61 2.87
CA ALA A 51 -2.44 7.94 2.32
C ALA A 51 -2.70 8.98 3.42
N ALA A 52 -3.47 8.62 4.46
CA ALA A 52 -3.67 9.46 5.64
C ALA A 52 -2.33 9.68 6.38
N GLU A 53 -1.58 8.61 6.63
CA GLU A 53 -0.26 8.69 7.29
C GLU A 53 0.75 9.54 6.48
N ALA A 54 0.73 9.42 5.15
CA ALA A 54 1.57 10.23 4.28
C ALA A 54 1.18 11.71 4.33
N SER A 55 -0.12 12.03 4.33
CA SER A 55 -0.62 13.41 4.47
C SER A 55 -0.19 14.03 5.79
N ASP A 56 -0.36 13.30 6.91
CA ASP A 56 0.05 13.77 8.23
C ASP A 56 1.56 14.06 8.26
N ARG A 57 2.37 13.22 7.60
CA ARG A 57 3.82 13.43 7.50
C ARG A 57 4.20 14.60 6.59
N ILE A 58 3.43 14.88 5.53
CA ILE A 58 3.62 16.05 4.68
C ILE A 58 3.32 17.33 5.47
N ASP A 59 2.24 17.35 6.25
CA ASP A 59 1.91 18.48 7.11
C ASP A 59 3.02 18.76 8.14
N GLU A 60 3.60 17.71 8.73
CA GLU A 60 4.77 17.82 9.63
C GLU A 60 6.01 18.38 8.92
N ILE A 61 6.25 17.99 7.66
CA ILE A 61 7.35 18.53 6.85
C ILE A 61 7.12 20.02 6.58
N ASP A 62 5.91 20.42 6.20
CA ASP A 62 5.58 21.82 5.91
C ASP A 62 5.72 22.69 7.16
N GLU A 63 5.31 22.20 8.34
CA GLU A 63 5.53 22.87 9.62
C GLU A 63 7.03 22.99 9.92
N GLY A 64 7.82 21.93 9.72
CA GLY A 64 9.26 21.96 9.93
C GLY A 64 9.98 22.92 8.97
N ILE A 65 9.56 23.00 7.70
CA ILE A 65 10.09 23.98 6.74
C ILE A 65 9.75 25.41 7.17
N ALA A 66 8.52 25.65 7.66
CA ALA A 66 8.12 26.96 8.16
C ALA A 66 8.93 27.37 9.40
N ALA A 67 9.18 26.43 10.31
CA ALA A 67 10.02 26.64 11.48
C ALA A 67 11.47 26.98 11.07
N LEU A 68 12.05 26.23 10.12
CA LEU A 68 13.39 26.52 9.59
C LEU A 68 13.51 27.90 8.97
N ARG A 69 12.49 28.34 8.22
CA ARG A 69 12.47 29.70 7.64
C ARG A 69 12.40 30.78 8.71
N ALA A 70 11.58 30.57 9.74
CA ALA A 70 11.45 31.51 10.84
C ALA A 70 12.75 31.62 11.66
N ASP A 71 13.46 30.52 11.82
CA ASP A 71 14.78 30.48 12.49
C ASP A 71 15.82 31.27 11.68
N LEU A 72 15.92 31.01 10.37
CA LEU A 72 16.79 31.75 9.46
C LEU A 72 16.50 33.26 9.44
N ASP A 73 15.22 33.65 9.37
CA ASP A 73 14.80 35.06 9.42
C ASP A 73 15.19 35.71 10.77
N ALA A 74 15.15 34.95 11.87
CA ALA A 74 15.54 35.44 13.19
C ALA A 74 17.06 35.65 13.29
N THR A 75 17.87 34.74 12.73
CA THR A 75 19.33 34.89 12.65
C THR A 75 19.72 36.12 11.80
N ASP A 76 19.11 36.31 10.62
CA ASP A 76 19.36 37.47 9.75
C ASP A 76 18.96 38.80 10.42
N ALA A 77 17.82 38.85 11.13
CA ALA A 77 17.40 40.04 11.89
C ALA A 77 18.36 40.36 13.05
N HIS A 78 19.04 39.35 13.58
CA HIS A 78 20.06 39.51 14.61
C HIS A 78 21.39 40.03 14.07
N GLU A 79 21.61 40.05 12.75
CA GLU A 79 22.75 40.69 12.09
C GLU A 79 22.46 42.15 11.68
N GLU A 80 21.24 42.49 11.24
CA GLU A 80 20.89 43.87 10.83
C GLU A 80 20.80 44.88 11.99
N THR A 81 20.52 44.41 13.22
CA THR A 81 20.45 45.29 14.41
C THR A 81 21.82 45.82 14.88
N GLY A 82 22.93 45.35 14.29
CA GLY A 82 24.28 45.90 14.46
C GLY A 82 24.66 47.04 13.49
N ALA A 83 23.81 47.38 12.51
CA ALA A 83 24.17 48.28 11.40
C ALA A 83 23.41 49.62 11.36
N SER A 84 22.88 50.10 12.50
CA SER A 84 22.31 51.46 12.58
C SER A 84 22.88 52.26 13.75
N GLY A 85 24.01 52.94 13.50
CA GLY A 85 24.63 53.85 14.46
C GLY A 85 25.77 54.69 13.89
N ALA A 86 25.39 55.78 13.18
CA ALA A 86 26.19 56.98 12.86
C ALA A 86 27.42 56.79 11.92
N GLY A 87 27.65 57.62 10.90
CA GLY A 87 27.41 59.05 10.83
C GLY A 87 28.59 59.82 11.45
N ASP A 88 29.58 60.13 10.62
CA ASP A 88 30.68 61.10 10.79
C ASP A 88 31.87 60.82 11.74
N ASP A 89 33.05 60.94 11.11
CA ASP A 89 34.29 61.58 11.55
C ASP A 89 35.23 60.93 12.60
N ALA A 90 36.47 60.77 12.13
CA ALA A 90 37.75 60.79 12.85
C ALA A 90 38.04 59.76 13.98
N GLY A 91 38.90 58.79 13.63
CA GLY A 91 40.15 58.52 14.35
C GLY A 91 40.11 57.89 15.76
N ALA A 92 40.94 56.85 15.91
CA ALA A 92 41.46 56.25 17.15
C ALA A 92 40.60 55.17 17.83
N GLU A 93 41.06 53.93 17.65
CA GLU A 93 41.35 52.91 18.67
C GLU A 93 40.59 53.05 20.02
N ALA A 94 39.55 52.23 20.22
CA ALA A 94 39.21 51.74 21.55
C ALA A 94 38.42 50.43 21.46
N SER A 95 38.96 49.40 22.11
CA SER A 95 38.34 48.10 22.32
C SER A 95 36.94 48.23 22.91
N GLY A 96 35.95 47.80 22.14
CA GLY A 96 34.60 47.44 22.58
C GLY A 96 34.39 45.98 22.24
N ASP A 97 35.12 45.13 22.95
CA ASP A 97 34.84 43.71 23.08
C ASP A 97 33.44 43.63 23.71
N ASP A 98 32.44 43.20 22.94
CA ASP A 98 31.17 42.69 23.46
C ASP A 98 31.36 41.17 23.60
N PRO A 99 31.63 40.64 24.80
CA PRO A 99 32.05 39.27 24.98
C PRO A 99 30.88 38.37 25.39
N GLU A 100 29.71 38.51 24.76
CA GLU A 100 28.60 37.57 25.00
C GLU A 100 28.04 36.86 23.77
N ARG A 101 28.38 37.26 22.54
CA ARG A 101 28.26 36.34 21.38
C ARG A 101 29.50 35.47 21.29
N THR A 102 29.55 34.47 22.17
CA THR A 102 30.63 33.48 22.13
C THR A 102 30.60 32.77 20.77
N ALA A 103 31.75 32.49 20.17
CA ALA A 103 31.84 31.66 18.95
C ALA A 103 31.25 30.24 19.11
N GLY A 104 30.81 29.86 20.32
CA GLY A 104 30.03 28.66 20.58
C GLY A 104 28.53 28.80 20.28
N ASP A 105 27.98 30.01 20.26
CA ASP A 105 26.56 30.33 20.03
C ASP A 105 26.17 30.08 18.56
N VAL A 106 26.92 30.68 17.63
CA VAL A 106 26.74 30.47 16.17
C VAL A 106 27.04 29.02 15.75
N GLY A 107 27.95 28.33 16.45
CA GLY A 107 28.27 26.93 16.19
C GLY A 107 27.15 25.97 16.62
N ASP A 108 26.42 26.31 17.69
CA ASP A 108 25.26 25.55 18.16
C ASP A 108 24.05 25.78 17.25
N GLU A 109 23.83 27.03 16.82
CA GLU A 109 22.75 27.40 15.89
C GLU A 109 22.88 26.69 14.53
N VAL A 110 24.09 26.66 13.95
CA VAL A 110 24.38 25.91 12.71
C VAL A 110 24.21 24.39 12.91
N ALA A 111 24.55 23.86 14.08
CA ALA A 111 24.38 22.44 14.37
C ALA A 111 22.88 22.06 14.49
N ASN A 112 22.09 22.88 15.18
CA ASN A 112 20.65 22.71 15.32
C ASN A 112 19.94 22.80 13.95
N LEU A 113 20.35 23.75 13.10
CA LEU A 113 19.83 23.89 11.74
C LEU A 113 20.12 22.66 10.88
N SER A 114 21.34 22.13 10.96
CA SER A 114 21.75 20.93 10.21
C SER A 114 21.01 19.67 10.67
N GLU A 115 20.72 19.54 11.97
CA GLU A 115 19.91 18.45 12.51
C GLU A 115 18.47 18.52 12.01
N ALA A 116 17.87 19.71 12.05
CA ALA A 116 16.50 19.94 11.55
C ALA A 116 16.38 19.68 10.04
N GLU A 117 17.36 20.11 9.23
CA GLU A 117 17.42 19.78 7.80
C GLU A 117 17.49 18.26 7.58
N SER A 118 18.35 17.57 8.32
CA SER A 118 18.52 16.12 8.21
C SER A 118 17.24 15.37 8.58
N ASP A 119 16.49 15.86 9.57
CA ASP A 119 15.21 15.28 9.96
C ASP A 119 14.14 15.47 8.86
N LEU A 120 14.05 16.66 8.26
CA LEU A 120 13.16 16.91 7.13
C LEU A 120 13.47 16.02 5.93
N GLN A 121 14.74 15.87 5.57
CA GLN A 121 15.16 14.97 4.49
C GLN A 121 14.77 13.52 4.77
N ARG A 122 14.93 13.07 6.03
CA ARG A 122 14.49 11.74 6.46
C ARG A 122 12.98 11.57 6.30
N LYS A 123 12.20 12.57 6.72
CA LYS A 123 10.72 12.55 6.60
C LYS A 123 10.28 12.51 5.13
N GLN A 124 10.89 13.32 4.26
CA GLN A 124 10.63 13.30 2.81
C GLN A 124 10.90 11.91 2.21
N ALA A 125 12.05 11.31 2.54
CA ALA A 125 12.38 9.96 2.08
C ALA A 125 11.36 8.91 2.56
N MET A 126 10.82 9.07 3.78
CA MET A 126 9.75 8.19 4.28
C MET A 126 8.43 8.39 3.52
N VAL A 127 8.08 9.63 3.13
CA VAL A 127 6.89 9.89 2.29
C VAL A 127 7.05 9.21 0.94
N GLU A 128 8.19 9.41 0.25
CA GLU A 128 8.45 8.79 -1.06
C GLU A 128 8.39 7.25 -0.99
N ALA A 129 8.97 6.65 0.06
CA ALA A 129 8.89 5.22 0.29
C ALA A 129 7.43 4.75 0.50
N THR A 130 6.64 5.53 1.25
CA THR A 130 5.22 5.26 1.49
C THR A 130 4.42 5.36 0.20
N GLU A 131 4.66 6.37 -0.64
CA GLU A 131 4.02 6.52 -1.95
C GLU A 131 4.35 5.40 -2.91
N SER A 132 5.62 4.97 -2.94
CA SER A 132 6.03 3.81 -3.74
C SER A 132 5.30 2.55 -3.28
N ARG A 133 5.17 2.35 -1.96
CA ARG A 133 4.41 1.22 -1.41
C ARG A 133 2.93 1.32 -1.78
N MET A 134 2.30 2.48 -1.62
CA MET A 134 0.89 2.69 -2.00
C MET A 134 0.62 2.29 -3.46
N ARG A 135 1.51 2.64 -4.39
CA ARG A 135 1.38 2.25 -5.80
C ARG A 135 1.35 0.73 -5.98
N LEU A 136 2.23 -0.01 -5.31
CA LEU A 136 2.26 -1.47 -5.39
C LEU A 136 0.96 -2.10 -4.87
N PHE A 137 0.43 -1.58 -3.75
CA PHE A 137 -0.85 -2.05 -3.21
C PHE A 137 -2.03 -1.75 -4.17
N GLN A 138 -2.06 -0.57 -4.78
CA GLN A 138 -3.08 -0.19 -5.76
C GLN A 138 -3.02 -1.04 -7.04
N GLU A 139 -1.81 -1.33 -7.52
CA GLU A 139 -1.59 -2.20 -8.68
C GLU A 139 -2.09 -3.61 -8.39
N LEU A 140 -1.74 -4.18 -7.24
CA LEU A 140 -2.22 -5.51 -6.83
C LEU A 140 -3.74 -5.53 -6.64
N ALA A 141 -4.33 -4.50 -6.03
CA ALA A 141 -5.78 -4.39 -5.87
C ALA A 141 -6.51 -4.37 -7.21
N THR A 142 -5.99 -3.59 -8.16
CA THR A 142 -6.53 -3.51 -9.52
C THR A 142 -6.44 -4.86 -10.21
N ALA A 143 -5.29 -5.53 -10.10
CA ALA A 143 -5.07 -6.83 -10.71
C ALA A 143 -6.03 -7.91 -10.15
N TYR A 144 -6.39 -7.85 -8.86
CA TYR A 144 -7.43 -8.73 -8.28
C TYR A 144 -8.83 -8.43 -8.84
N ILE A 145 -9.19 -7.16 -9.04
CA ILE A 145 -10.47 -6.81 -9.67
C ILE A 145 -10.52 -7.31 -11.12
N GLU A 146 -9.45 -7.12 -11.89
CA GLU A 146 -9.36 -7.61 -13.26
C GLU A 146 -9.43 -9.14 -13.33
N LEU A 147 -8.84 -9.84 -12.37
CA LEU A 147 -8.97 -11.29 -12.25
C LEU A 147 -10.41 -11.71 -11.94
N ALA A 148 -11.07 -11.02 -11.00
CA ALA A 148 -12.47 -11.27 -10.67
C ALA A 148 -13.39 -11.08 -11.87
N ASP A 149 -13.19 -10.00 -12.64
CA ASP A 149 -13.96 -9.75 -13.87
C ASP A 149 -13.75 -10.85 -14.91
N GLY A 150 -12.51 -11.35 -15.08
CA GLY A 150 -12.24 -12.47 -15.97
C GLY A 150 -12.94 -13.77 -15.56
N LEU A 151 -13.06 -14.05 -14.26
CA LEU A 151 -13.81 -15.21 -13.75
C LEU A 151 -15.33 -15.06 -13.96
N ILE A 152 -15.85 -13.83 -13.87
CA ILE A 152 -17.26 -13.56 -14.17
C ILE A 152 -17.55 -13.79 -15.66
N ASP A 153 -16.67 -13.35 -16.55
CA ASP A 153 -16.82 -13.56 -17.99
C ASP A 153 -16.88 -15.08 -18.32
N GLU A 154 -16.10 -15.91 -17.62
CA GLU A 154 -16.11 -17.37 -17.75
C GLU A 154 -17.42 -18.00 -17.24
N LEU A 155 -17.94 -17.52 -16.11
CA LEU A 155 -19.26 -17.90 -15.57
C LEU A 155 -20.40 -17.54 -16.54
N GLU A 156 -20.42 -16.32 -17.04
CA GLU A 156 -21.46 -15.85 -17.97
C GLU A 156 -21.44 -16.60 -19.30
N SER A 157 -20.26 -17.09 -19.70
CA SER A 157 -20.08 -17.90 -20.91
C SER A 157 -20.44 -19.38 -20.70
N GLY A 158 -20.59 -19.83 -19.45
CA GLY A 158 -20.86 -21.22 -19.09
C GLY A 158 -19.67 -22.16 -19.32
N GLU A 159 -18.46 -21.60 -19.38
CA GLU A 159 -17.18 -22.30 -19.60
C GLU A 159 -16.34 -22.37 -18.33
N ALA A 160 -16.90 -21.94 -17.20
CA ALA A 160 -16.25 -21.94 -15.90
C ALA A 160 -15.85 -23.36 -15.47
N ASP A 161 -14.56 -23.54 -15.20
CA ASP A 161 -14.00 -24.74 -14.59
C ASP A 161 -13.42 -24.36 -13.22
N PRO A 162 -13.96 -24.90 -12.11
CA PRO A 162 -13.55 -24.51 -10.77
C PRO A 162 -12.07 -24.86 -10.48
N ASP A 163 -11.57 -25.98 -10.99
CA ASP A 163 -10.18 -26.38 -10.75
C ASP A 163 -9.21 -25.44 -11.48
N GLU A 164 -9.54 -25.05 -12.72
CA GLU A 164 -8.76 -24.08 -13.48
C GLU A 164 -8.84 -22.69 -12.86
N ALA A 165 -10.01 -22.28 -12.36
CA ALA A 165 -10.19 -21.01 -11.67
C ALA A 165 -9.31 -20.93 -10.41
N VAL A 166 -9.31 -21.96 -9.55
CA VAL A 166 -8.42 -22.02 -8.37
C VAL A 166 -6.95 -21.96 -8.79
N SER A 167 -6.55 -22.78 -9.77
CA SER A 167 -5.17 -22.80 -10.30
C SER A 167 -4.73 -21.43 -10.80
N ARG A 168 -5.63 -20.70 -11.47
CA ARG A 168 -5.39 -19.35 -11.97
C ARG A 168 -5.21 -18.33 -10.85
N VAL A 169 -6.04 -18.37 -9.79
CA VAL A 169 -5.85 -17.46 -8.64
C VAL A 169 -4.53 -17.76 -7.92
N VAL A 170 -4.22 -19.03 -7.66
CA VAL A 170 -2.96 -19.43 -7.02
C VAL A 170 -1.75 -18.99 -7.84
N SER A 171 -1.78 -19.20 -9.16
CA SER A 171 -0.71 -18.77 -10.06
C SER A 171 -0.56 -17.24 -10.08
N PHE A 172 -1.68 -16.52 -10.15
CA PHE A 172 -1.71 -15.07 -10.06
C PHE A 172 -1.04 -14.53 -8.78
N GLU A 173 -1.36 -15.15 -7.63
CA GLU A 173 -0.81 -14.76 -6.33
C GLU A 173 0.68 -15.07 -6.23
N ALA A 174 1.11 -16.23 -6.72
CA ALA A 174 2.52 -16.62 -6.77
C ALA A 174 3.36 -15.68 -7.65
N GLU A 175 2.84 -15.29 -8.81
CA GLU A 175 3.52 -14.39 -9.75
C GLU A 175 3.71 -12.98 -9.18
N ARG A 176 2.79 -12.52 -8.34
CA ARG A 176 2.80 -11.17 -7.76
C ARG A 176 3.33 -11.11 -6.33
N ASP A 177 3.75 -12.25 -5.78
CA ASP A 177 4.17 -12.37 -4.38
C ASP A 177 3.10 -11.79 -3.43
N ALA A 178 1.83 -12.14 -3.68
CA ALA A 178 0.70 -11.64 -2.91
C ALA A 178 0.85 -11.80 -1.38
N PRO A 179 1.41 -12.91 -0.83
CA PRO A 179 1.63 -13.06 0.61
C PRO A 179 2.38 -11.90 1.26
N ALA A 180 3.32 -11.27 0.54
CA ALA A 180 4.10 -10.15 1.07
C ALA A 180 3.26 -8.90 1.40
N TYR A 181 2.02 -8.83 0.90
CA TYR A 181 1.11 -7.70 1.06
C TYR A 181 0.00 -7.95 2.10
N PHE A 182 -0.15 -9.19 2.58
CA PHE A 182 -1.17 -9.61 3.53
C PHE A 182 -0.55 -10.15 4.82
N GLU A 183 -0.24 -9.25 5.77
CA GLU A 183 0.46 -9.61 7.01
C GLU A 183 -0.43 -10.37 8.02
N GLU A 184 -1.75 -10.18 7.94
CA GLU A 184 -2.72 -10.68 8.93
C GLU A 184 -3.61 -11.81 8.36
N ARG A 185 -3.41 -12.20 7.10
CA ARG A 185 -4.28 -13.13 6.40
C ARG A 185 -3.47 -14.03 5.50
N GLU A 186 -3.86 -15.30 5.55
CA GLU A 186 -3.37 -16.31 4.64
C GLU A 186 -4.03 -16.18 3.27
N THR A 187 -3.22 -16.33 2.23
CA THR A 187 -3.61 -16.28 0.82
C THR A 187 -3.83 -17.69 0.25
N LEU A 188 -4.49 -17.82 -0.91
CA LEU A 188 -4.72 -19.13 -1.53
C LEU A 188 -3.43 -19.83 -1.95
N VAL A 189 -2.41 -19.08 -2.36
CA VAL A 189 -1.09 -19.64 -2.67
C VAL A 189 -0.40 -20.23 -1.43
N GLU A 190 -0.58 -19.63 -0.25
CA GLU A 190 -0.07 -20.16 1.01
C GLU A 190 -0.81 -21.45 1.39
N VAL A 191 -2.14 -21.46 1.34
CA VAL A 191 -2.96 -22.67 1.58
C VAL A 191 -2.56 -23.81 0.64
N ALA A 192 -2.38 -23.51 -0.66
CA ALA A 192 -1.99 -24.51 -1.65
C ALA A 192 -0.58 -25.07 -1.38
N ALA A 193 0.35 -24.23 -0.94
CA ALA A 193 1.70 -24.64 -0.57
C ALA A 193 1.70 -25.52 0.69
N GLU A 194 0.88 -25.20 1.70
CA GLU A 194 0.74 -26.02 2.90
C GLU A 194 0.14 -27.39 2.61
N SER A 195 -0.90 -27.46 1.79
CA SER A 195 -1.53 -28.73 1.39
C SER A 195 -0.55 -29.64 0.61
N THR A 196 0.35 -29.02 -0.18
CA THR A 196 1.43 -29.72 -0.88
C THR A 196 2.55 -30.15 0.08
N GLY A 197 2.89 -29.32 1.08
CA GLY A 197 3.94 -29.57 2.06
C GLY A 197 3.59 -30.61 3.13
N ASP A 198 2.33 -30.66 3.55
CA ASP A 198 1.79 -31.65 4.50
C ASP A 198 1.78 -33.06 3.87
N SER A 199 1.51 -33.14 2.56
CA SER A 199 1.55 -34.39 1.79
C SER A 199 2.97 -35.02 1.67
N ILE A 200 4.04 -34.27 1.97
CA ILE A 200 5.44 -34.74 1.90
C ILE A 200 6.02 -35.03 3.30
N ALA A 201 5.30 -34.69 4.37
CA ALA A 201 5.73 -34.87 5.76
C ALA A 201 5.27 -36.20 6.40
N GLU A 202 4.44 -36.99 5.70
CA GLU A 202 3.92 -38.29 6.16
C GLU A 202 4.55 -39.54 5.49
N GLU A 203 5.74 -39.44 4.87
CA GLU A 203 6.53 -40.61 4.39
C GLU A 203 7.75 -40.97 5.26
#